data_AF-A0A9X9LBS7-F1
#
_entry.id   AF-A0A9X9LBS7-F1
#
_cell.length_a   1.000
_cell.length_b   1.000
_cell.length_c   1.000
_cell.angle_alpha   90.00
_cell.angle_beta   90.00
_cell.angle_gamma   90.00
#
_symmetry.space_group_name_H-M   'P 1'
#
loop_
_entity.id
_entity.type
_entity.pdbx_description
1 polymer ?
#
loop_
_entity_poly.entity_id
_entity_poly.type
_entity_poly.pdbx_seq_one_letter_code
_entity_poly.pdbx_strand_id
1 'polypeptide(L)' 'MSDEELGIDTSVRHERGQTIITVTDANTQEPRTLILEAEPFFAQRVIGSRSTVCYRALDGTFVVKISWRAVDRLSE' A
#
# COMPACT_ATOMS: atom_id res chain seq x y z
N MET A 1 0.34 22.84 -7.44
CA MET A 1 -0.39 21.56 -7.52
C MET A 1 0.50 20.49 -6.94
N SER A 2 0.41 20.35 -5.62
CA SER A 2 0.95 19.21 -4.88
C SER A 2 -0.03 18.05 -4.92
N ASP A 3 0.45 16.86 -4.55
CA ASP A 3 -0.37 15.66 -4.44
C ASP A 3 -1.51 15.85 -3.43
N GLU A 4 -1.27 16.57 -2.33
CA GLU A 4 -2.30 16.94 -1.34
C GLU A 4 -3.39 17.84 -1.95
N GLU A 5 -3.02 18.84 -2.76
CA GLU A 5 -3.99 19.70 -3.45
C GLU A 5 -4.88 18.93 -4.43
N LEU A 6 -4.40 17.77 -4.90
CA LEU A 6 -5.12 16.87 -5.80
C LEU A 6 -5.86 15.73 -5.08
N GLY A 7 -5.77 15.68 -3.74
CA GLY A 7 -6.40 14.62 -2.93
C GLY A 7 -5.73 13.25 -3.09
N ILE A 8 -4.47 13.22 -3.52
CA ILE A 8 -3.68 12.00 -3.65
C ILE A 8 -3.09 11.66 -2.28
N ASP A 9 -3.22 10.40 -1.86
CA ASP A 9 -2.64 9.92 -0.61
C ASP A 9 -1.10 9.90 -0.70
N THR A 10 -0.45 10.74 0.09
CA THR A 10 1.02 10.86 0.11
C THR A 10 1.71 9.91 1.08
N SER A 11 0.94 9.07 1.79
CA SER A 11 1.48 7.99 2.63
C SER A 11 2.08 6.85 1.83
N VAL A 12 1.69 6.67 0.56
CA VAL A 12 2.24 5.66 -0.36
C VAL A 12 2.99 6.35 -1.49
N ARG A 13 4.27 6.00 -1.67
CA ARG A 13 5.14 6.56 -2.71
C ARG A 13 5.84 5.45 -3.50
N HIS A 14 6.07 5.70 -4.78
CA HIS A 14 6.87 4.84 -5.63
C HIS A 14 8.12 5.58 -6.10
N GLU A 15 9.29 5.13 -5.67
CA GLU A 15 10.57 5.75 -6.00
C GLU A 15 11.56 4.70 -6.49
N ARG A 16 12.14 4.90 -7.68
CA ARG A 16 13.18 4.01 -8.25
C ARG A 16 12.79 2.52 -8.29
N GLY A 17 11.51 2.22 -8.49
CA GLY A 17 10.97 0.85 -8.50
C GLY A 17 10.70 0.25 -7.11
N GLN A 18 10.85 1.03 -6.04
CA GLN A 18 10.50 0.62 -4.69
C GLN A 18 9.19 1.27 -4.24
N THR A 19 8.36 0.51 -3.54
CA THR A 19 7.18 1.02 -2.86
C THR A 19 7.55 1.40 -1.43
N ILE A 20 7.28 2.65 -1.06
CA ILE A 20 7.58 3.24 0.24
C ILE A 20 6.25 3.64 0.88
N ILE A 21 6.03 3.21 2.12
CA ILE A 21 4.80 3.50 2.86
C ILE A 21 5.14 4.15 4.19
N THR A 22 4.46 5.25 4.52
CA THR A 22 4.54 5.89 5.84
C THR A 22 3.30 5.54 6.64
N VAL A 23 3.49 4.93 7.81
CA VAL A 23 2.42 4.57 8.74
C VAL A 23 2.72 5.16 10.11
N THR A 24 1.70 5.43 10.92
CA THR A 24 1.88 5.73 12.34
C THR A 24 2.02 4.42 13.11
N ASP A 25 3.12 4.25 13.85
CA ASP A 25 3.31 3.09 14.71
C ASP A 25 2.27 3.11 15.84
N ALA A 26 1.53 2.01 15.99
CA ALA A 26 0.44 1.96 16.96
C ALA A 26 0.92 2.03 18.42
N ASN A 27 2.15 1.61 18.71
CA ASN A 27 2.70 1.60 20.06
C ASN A 27 3.35 2.93 20.42
N THR A 28 4.15 3.49 19.50
CA THR A 28 4.90 4.72 19.78
C THR A 28 4.16 5.99 19.36
N GLN A 29 3.13 5.87 18.51
CA GLN A 29 2.43 6.98 17.85
C GLN A 29 3.32 7.82 16.94
N GLU A 30 4.54 7.35 16.64
CA GLU A 30 5.49 8.03 15.78
C GLU A 30 5.34 7.58 14.31
N PRO A 31 5.59 8.45 13.33
CA PRO A 31 5.67 8.07 11.93
C PRO A 31 6.80 7.06 11.70
N ARG A 32 6.50 6.02 10.92
CA ARG A 32 7.46 5.00 10.49
C ARG A 32 7.37 4.80 8.99
N THR A 33 8.52 4.79 8.34
CA THR A 33 8.65 4.47 6.92
C THR A 33 8.96 3.00 6.74
N LEU A 34 8.21 2.35 5.87
CA LEU A 34 8.39 0.96 5.44
C LEU A 34 8.78 0.95 3.97
N ILE A 35 9.83 0.22 3.62
CA ILE A 35 10.19 -0.07 2.23
C ILE A 35 9.75 -1.51 1.96
N LEU A 36 8.96 -1.73 0.91
CA LEU A 36 8.45 -3.05 0.59
C LEU A 36 9.43 -3.83 -0.28
N GLU A 37 9.38 -5.17 -0.19
CA GLU A 37 9.93 -6.04 -1.22
C GLU A 37 9.37 -5.68 -2.60
N ALA A 38 10.17 -5.86 -3.64
CA ALA A 38 9.79 -5.51 -5.01
C ALA A 38 8.58 -6.31 -5.52
N GLU A 39 8.49 -7.58 -5.10
CA GLU A 39 7.41 -8.48 -5.48
C GLU A 39 6.55 -8.84 -4.25
N PRO A 40 5.21 -8.93 -4.40
CA PRO A 40 4.35 -9.38 -3.32
C PRO A 40 4.57 -10.87 -3.03
N PHE A 41 4.57 -11.25 -1.76
CA PHE A 41 4.63 -12.67 -1.37
C PHE A 41 3.26 -13.35 -1.48
N PHE A 42 2.19 -12.55 -1.55
CA PHE A 42 0.84 -13.03 -1.79
C PHE A 42 0.09 -12.05 -2.69
N ALA A 43 -0.53 -12.56 -3.75
CA ALA A 43 -1.43 -11.81 -4.59
C ALA A 43 -2.68 -12.64 -4.86
N GLN A 44 -3.84 -12.14 -4.45
CA GLN A 44 -5.10 -12.77 -4.83
C GLN A 44 -5.37 -12.47 -6.31
N ARG A 45 -5.56 -13.53 -7.10
CA ARG A 45 -6.02 -13.41 -8.49
C ARG A 45 -7.28 -12.55 -8.51
N VAL A 46 -7.27 -11.47 -9.30
CA VAL A 46 -8.33 -10.45 -9.32
C VAL A 46 -9.69 -11.12 -9.50
N ILE A 47 -10.60 -10.88 -8.55
CA ILE A 47 -11.99 -11.34 -8.64
C ILE A 47 -12.85 -10.13 -8.98
N GLY A 48 -13.23 -10.03 -10.25
CA GLY A 48 -14.08 -8.95 -10.75
C GLY A 48 -13.44 -7.56 -10.58
N SER A 49 -13.98 -6.76 -9.67
CA SER A 49 -13.56 -5.38 -9.40
C SER A 49 -12.76 -5.22 -8.11
N ARG A 50 -12.28 -6.30 -7.48
CA ARG A 50 -11.54 -6.27 -6.21
C ARG A 50 -10.26 -7.06 -6.30
N SER A 51 -9.23 -6.61 -5.59
CA SER A 51 -8.03 -7.42 -5.37
C SER A 51 -7.38 -7.07 -4.04
N THR A 52 -6.54 -7.99 -3.56
CA THR A 52 -5.70 -7.83 -2.39
C THR A 52 -4.32 -8.37 -2.72
N VAL A 53 -3.30 -7.60 -2.39
CA VAL A 53 -1.89 -7.96 -2.50
C VAL A 53 -1.22 -7.71 -1.15
N CYS A 54 -0.31 -8.60 -0.76
CA CYS A 54 0.46 -8.48 0.47
C CYS A 54 1.95 -8.47 0.15
N TYR A 55 2.66 -7.53 0.76
CA TYR A 55 4.11 -7.37 0.68
C TYR A 55 4.73 -7.58 2.05
N ARG A 56 5.98 -8.00 2.08
CA ARG A 56 6.82 -7.90 3.27
C ARG A 56 7.56 -6.57 3.24
N ALA A 57 7.71 -5.94 4.40
CA ALA A 57 8.70 -4.87 4.55
C ALA A 57 10.10 -5.49 4.47
N LEU A 58 11.05 -4.77 3.86
CA LEU A 58 12.45 -5.21 3.72
C LEU A 58 13.13 -5.45 5.07
N ASP A 59 12.70 -4.76 6.12
CA ASP A 59 13.20 -4.96 7.48
C ASP A 59 12.67 -6.25 8.15
N GLY A 60 11.75 -6.97 7.49
CA GLY A 60 11.16 -8.22 7.96
C GLY A 60 10.19 -8.06 9.14
N THR A 61 9.89 -6.83 9.57
CA THR A 61 9.09 -6.58 10.78
C THR A 61 7.60 -6.43 10.50
N PHE A 62 7.22 -6.10 9.26
CA PHE A 62 5.82 -5.92 8.87
C PHE A 62 5.43 -6.70 7.61
N VAL A 63 4.16 -7.06 7.59
CA VAL A 63 3.43 -7.40 6.38
C VAL A 63 2.47 -6.26 6.08
N VAL A 64 2.51 -5.74 4.85
CA VAL A 64 1.59 -4.69 4.40
C VAL A 64 0.58 -5.29 3.43
N LYS A 65 -0.71 -5.13 3.74
CA LYS A 65 -1.82 -5.53 2.89
C LYS A 65 -2.39 -4.31 2.18
N ILE A 66 -2.41 -4.35 0.85
CA ILE A 66 -3.05 -3.34 0.00
C ILE A 66 -4.28 -3.99 -0.64
N SER A 67 -5.44 -3.39 -0.40
CA SER A 67 -6.72 -3.87 -0.94
C SER A 67 -7.39 -2.74 -1.70
N TRP A 68 -7.92 -3.03 -2.89
CA TRP A 68 -8.61 -2.03 -3.71
C TRP A 68 -9.91 -2.58 -4.31
N ARG A 69 -10.77 -1.63 -4.69
CA ARG A 69 -12.00 -1.89 -5.45
C ARG A 69 -12.11 -0.87 -6.59
N ALA A 70 -12.43 -1.31 -7.79
CA ALA A 70 -12.72 -0.40 -8.90
C ALA A 70 -13.99 0.42 -8.60
N VAL A 71 -13.91 1.73 -8.80
CA VAL A 71 -14.94 2.71 -8.40
C VAL A 71 -16.25 2.50 -9.17
N ASP A 72 -16.15 2.07 -10.42
CA ASP A 72 -17.19 2.08 -11.45
C ASP A 72 -17.89 0.71 -11.64
N ARG A 73 -17.61 -0.26 -10.76
CA ARG A 73 -18.34 -1.53 -10.70
C ARG A 73 -19.11 -1.66 -9.38
N LEU A 74 -20.42 -1.41 -9.47
CA LEU A 74 -21.38 -1.88 -8.46
C LEU A 74 -21.15 -3.39 -8.30
N SER A 75 -21.01 -3.82 -7.06
CA SER A 75 -20.86 -5.23 -6.73
C SER A 75 -22.12 -5.96 -7.14
N GLU A 76 -21.98 -7.03 -7.91
CA GLU A 76 -22.99 -8.10 -7.92
C GLU A 76 -23.17 -8.67 -6.51
#